data_AF-A0A836IPQ9-F1
#
_entry.id   AF-A0A836IPQ9-F1
#
_cell.length_a   1.000
_cell.length_b   1.000
_cell.length_c   1.000
_cell.angle_alpha   90.00
_cell.angle_beta   90.00
_cell.angle_gamma   90.00
#
_symmetry.space_group_name_H-M   'P 1'
#
loop_
_entity.id
_entity.type
_entity.pdbx_description
1 polymer ?
#
loop_
_entity_poly.entity_id
_entity_poly.type
_entity_poly.pdbx_seq_one_letter_code
_entity_poly.pdbx_strand_id
1 'polypeptide(L)'
;MMAKAVTSSGDFYSGRNGVQGIQDRKDAIREKRREQKNTLSQWYGMRKKPLSDDQKKEIELLKYRNFVDPEHQHQAPKKTAEVGESEFMEFGYFADVGRNKRRRYKSFADEWIEENPQFEEVITKRIKRNTKVNQASKTAAAKKAAIQAAKAKEKKVSKRRSKHDMF
;
A
#
# COMPACT_ATOMS: atom_id res chain seq x y z
N MET A 1 73.36 -12.84 -11.53
CA MET A 1 72.44 -12.61 -10.39
C MET A 1 71.15 -13.37 -10.68
N MET A 2 70.71 -14.24 -9.77
CA MET A 2 69.51 -15.08 -9.95
C MET A 2 68.24 -14.23 -9.83
N ALA A 3 67.41 -14.22 -10.87
CA ALA A 3 66.09 -13.57 -10.84
C ALA A 3 65.17 -14.36 -9.89
N LYS A 4 64.87 -13.78 -8.73
CA LYS A 4 63.93 -14.38 -7.76
C LYS A 4 62.54 -14.45 -8.38
N ALA A 5 61.87 -15.59 -8.19
CA ALA A 5 60.53 -15.84 -8.71
C ALA A 5 59.53 -14.76 -8.27
N VAL A 6 58.74 -14.29 -9.24
CA VAL A 6 57.70 -13.25 -9.15
C VAL A 6 56.56 -13.60 -8.17
N THR A 7 56.60 -14.78 -7.55
CA THR A 7 55.57 -15.31 -6.63
C THR A 7 55.73 -14.85 -5.18
N SER A 8 56.77 -14.05 -4.87
CA SER A 8 57.11 -13.62 -3.51
C SER A 8 56.91 -12.13 -3.24
N SER A 9 56.40 -11.36 -4.22
CA SER A 9 56.03 -9.96 -3.99
C SER A 9 54.64 -9.88 -3.35
N GLY A 10 54.48 -9.00 -2.35
CA GLY A 10 53.17 -8.69 -1.76
C GLY A 10 52.15 -8.22 -2.80
N ASP A 11 52.63 -7.73 -3.95
CA ASP A 11 51.82 -7.32 -5.09
C ASP A 11 51.40 -8.45 -6.04
N PHE A 12 51.94 -9.66 -5.90
CA PHE A 12 51.49 -10.80 -6.71
C PHE A 12 50.02 -11.17 -6.42
N TYR A 13 49.57 -10.94 -5.19
CA TYR A 13 48.16 -11.11 -4.78
C TYR A 13 47.33 -9.81 -4.90
N SER A 14 47.95 -8.66 -5.17
CA SER A 14 47.26 -7.37 -5.40
C SER A 14 47.05 -7.07 -6.89
N GLY A 15 47.82 -7.73 -7.76
CA GLY A 15 47.76 -7.63 -9.21
C GLY A 15 46.40 -8.05 -9.79
N ARG A 16 45.74 -7.08 -10.42
CA ARG A 16 44.36 -7.04 -10.92
C ARG A 16 43.90 -8.18 -11.84
N ASN A 17 44.76 -9.13 -12.23
CA ASN A 17 44.42 -10.19 -13.19
C ASN A 17 43.99 -11.53 -12.57
N GLY A 18 44.31 -11.80 -11.29
CA GLY A 18 43.78 -12.96 -10.53
C GLY A 18 42.66 -12.61 -9.55
N VAL A 19 42.55 -11.32 -9.20
CA VAL A 19 41.62 -10.79 -8.20
C VAL A 19 40.23 -10.49 -8.80
N GLN A 20 40.14 -10.32 -10.13
CA GLN A 20 38.87 -10.06 -10.81
C GLN A 20 37.88 -11.22 -10.58
N GLY A 21 38.29 -12.48 -10.76
CA GLY A 21 37.44 -13.64 -10.48
C GLY A 21 37.03 -13.81 -9.00
N ILE A 22 37.86 -13.38 -8.04
CA ILE A 22 37.52 -13.45 -6.60
C ILE A 22 36.53 -12.34 -6.23
N GLN A 23 36.72 -11.14 -6.77
CA GLN A 23 35.82 -10.01 -6.56
C GLN A 23 34.47 -10.28 -7.23
N ASP A 24 34.48 -10.74 -8.48
CA ASP A 24 33.28 -11.14 -9.23
C ASP A 24 32.52 -12.27 -8.52
N ARG A 25 33.24 -13.25 -7.94
CA ARG A 25 32.62 -14.30 -7.13
C ARG A 25 31.99 -13.74 -5.85
N LYS A 26 32.65 -12.79 -5.17
CA LYS A 26 32.09 -12.12 -3.99
C LYS A 26 30.87 -11.29 -4.35
N ASP A 27 30.89 -10.58 -5.46
CA ASP A 27 29.77 -9.76 -5.93
C ASP A 27 28.60 -10.64 -6.38
N ALA A 28 28.85 -11.73 -7.10
CA ALA A 28 27.83 -12.74 -7.42
C ALA A 28 27.21 -13.38 -6.16
N ILE A 29 28.00 -13.66 -5.11
CA ILE A 29 27.46 -14.16 -3.84
C ILE A 29 26.60 -13.09 -3.15
N ARG A 30 26.99 -11.81 -3.21
CA ARG A 30 26.20 -10.70 -2.65
C ARG A 30 24.89 -10.52 -3.40
N GLU A 31 24.91 -10.60 -4.73
CA GLU A 31 23.71 -10.54 -5.57
C GLU A 31 22.77 -11.70 -5.24
N LYS A 32 23.26 -12.94 -5.21
CA LYS A 32 22.44 -14.10 -4.80
C LYS A 32 21.82 -13.94 -3.42
N ARG A 33 22.57 -13.40 -2.45
CA ARG A 33 22.03 -13.11 -1.10
C ARG A 33 20.97 -12.00 -1.13
N ARG A 34 21.12 -10.98 -1.98
CA ARG A 34 20.11 -9.91 -2.17
C ARG A 34 18.86 -10.46 -2.84
N GLU A 35 19.00 -11.27 -3.87
CA GLU A 35 17.89 -11.95 -4.54
C GLU A 35 17.13 -12.85 -3.57
N GLN A 36 17.82 -13.70 -2.81
CA GLN A 36 17.22 -14.56 -1.79
C GLN A 36 16.42 -13.77 -0.74
N LYS A 37 16.93 -12.61 -0.29
CA LYS A 37 16.23 -11.73 0.65
C LYS A 37 15.00 -11.06 0.02
N ASN A 38 15.07 -10.77 -1.27
CA ASN A 38 14.00 -10.12 -2.01
C ASN A 38 13.03 -11.14 -2.67
N THR A 39 13.17 -12.43 -2.39
CA THR A 39 12.29 -13.49 -2.91
C THR A 39 11.65 -14.25 -1.76
N LEU A 40 10.35 -14.46 -1.84
CA LEU A 40 9.60 -15.24 -0.88
C LEU A 40 9.56 -16.71 -1.32
N SER A 41 10.46 -17.54 -0.79
CA SER A 41 10.59 -18.96 -1.19
C SER A 41 9.34 -19.78 -0.90
N GLN A 42 8.61 -19.47 0.17
CA GLN A 42 7.33 -20.10 0.51
C GLN A 42 6.24 -19.87 -0.56
N TRP A 43 6.40 -18.82 -1.36
CA TRP A 43 5.47 -18.42 -2.41
C TRP A 43 6.11 -18.57 -3.80
N TYR A 44 6.69 -19.75 -4.06
CA TYR A 44 7.27 -20.11 -5.36
C TYR A 44 8.29 -19.08 -5.91
N GLY A 45 8.97 -18.34 -5.03
CA GLY A 45 9.96 -17.34 -5.42
C GLY A 45 9.38 -15.96 -5.77
N MET A 46 8.16 -15.64 -5.30
CA MET A 46 7.55 -14.32 -5.49
C MET A 46 8.52 -13.20 -5.12
N ARG A 47 8.73 -12.25 -6.04
CA ARG A 47 9.75 -11.20 -5.89
C ARG A 47 9.17 -9.97 -5.20
N LYS A 48 9.93 -9.39 -4.28
CA LYS A 48 9.71 -8.06 -3.74
C LYS A 48 10.02 -7.05 -4.84
N LYS A 49 9.02 -6.30 -5.26
CA LYS A 49 9.14 -5.31 -6.34
C LYS A 49 8.58 -3.97 -5.86
N PRO A 50 9.31 -2.85 -6.06
CA PRO A 50 8.72 -1.54 -5.84
C PRO A 50 7.56 -1.34 -6.81
N LEU A 51 6.41 -0.94 -6.29
CA LEU A 51 5.23 -0.66 -7.09
C LEU A 51 5.40 0.65 -7.86
N SER A 52 5.04 0.63 -9.13
CA SER A 52 4.88 1.86 -9.91
C SER A 52 3.67 2.67 -9.41
N ASP A 53 3.61 3.95 -9.74
CA ASP A 53 2.52 4.81 -9.26
C ASP A 53 1.16 4.40 -9.84
N ASP A 54 1.12 3.87 -11.06
CA ASP A 54 -0.11 3.33 -11.66
C ASP A 54 -0.57 2.07 -10.90
N GLN A 55 0.36 1.17 -10.56
CA GLN A 55 0.06 -0.02 -9.76
C GLN A 55 -0.43 0.34 -8.34
N LYS A 56 0.10 1.42 -7.75
CA LYS A 56 -0.40 1.91 -6.45
C LYS A 56 -1.84 2.38 -6.55
N LYS A 57 -2.18 3.17 -7.57
CA LYS A 57 -3.55 3.63 -7.82
C LYS A 57 -4.51 2.46 -8.04
N GLU A 58 -4.05 1.46 -8.79
CA GLU A 58 -4.79 0.20 -8.99
C GLU A 58 -5.08 -0.52 -7.67
N ILE A 59 -4.09 -0.72 -6.80
CA ILE A 59 -4.30 -1.35 -5.50
C ILE A 59 -5.24 -0.51 -4.62
N GLU A 60 -5.14 0.81 -4.71
CA GLU A 60 -6.01 1.72 -3.97
C GLU A 60 -7.48 1.58 -4.41
N LEU A 61 -7.73 1.49 -5.71
CA LEU A 61 -9.06 1.27 -6.27
C LEU A 61 -9.69 -0.04 -5.74
N LEU A 62 -8.91 -1.10 -5.51
CA LEU A 62 -9.42 -2.34 -4.90
C LEU A 62 -9.96 -2.13 -3.48
N LYS A 63 -9.45 -1.15 -2.72
CA LYS A 63 -10.00 -0.81 -1.39
C LYS A 63 -11.42 -0.26 -1.51
N TYR A 64 -11.70 0.43 -2.61
CA TYR A 64 -12.98 1.06 -2.87
C TYR A 64 -13.94 0.19 -3.68
N ARG A 65 -13.61 -1.08 -3.96
CA ARG A 65 -14.46 -2.00 -4.76
C ARG A 65 -15.94 -2.05 -4.33
N ASN A 66 -16.22 -1.99 -3.02
CA ASN A 66 -17.60 -2.02 -2.50
C ASN A 66 -18.36 -0.70 -2.70
N PHE A 67 -17.65 0.42 -2.89
CA PHE A 67 -18.29 1.71 -3.19
C PHE A 67 -18.79 1.75 -4.64
N VAL A 68 -18.06 1.05 -5.50
CA VAL A 68 -18.28 0.97 -6.94
C VAL A 68 -19.50 0.08 -7.22
N ASP A 69 -19.44 -1.19 -6.81
CA ASP A 69 -20.53 -2.15 -6.97
C ASP A 69 -21.20 -2.46 -5.62
N PRO A 70 -22.38 -1.90 -5.33
CA PRO A 70 -23.09 -2.14 -4.08
C PRO A 70 -23.87 -3.45 -4.06
N GLU A 71 -24.12 -4.07 -5.22
CA GLU A 71 -24.85 -5.34 -5.33
C GLU A 71 -23.92 -6.50 -4.94
N HIS A 72 -22.64 -6.40 -5.33
CA HIS A 72 -21.60 -7.37 -4.97
C HIS A 72 -20.73 -6.84 -3.83
N GLN A 73 -21.26 -6.87 -2.60
CA GLN A 73 -20.49 -6.49 -1.42
C GLN A 73 -19.43 -7.54 -1.08
N HIS A 74 -18.17 -7.18 -1.27
CA HIS A 74 -17.06 -8.02 -0.83
C HIS A 74 -16.77 -7.82 0.66
N GLN A 75 -16.27 -8.85 1.33
CA GLN A 75 -15.79 -8.70 2.69
C GLN A 75 -14.63 -7.69 2.72
N ALA A 76 -14.76 -6.67 3.59
CA ALA A 76 -13.68 -5.73 3.84
C ALA A 76 -12.56 -6.45 4.60
N PRO A 77 -11.29 -6.29 4.20
CA PRO A 77 -10.18 -6.89 4.91
C PRO A 77 -10.14 -6.35 6.35
N LYS A 78 -9.87 -7.23 7.33
CA LYS A 78 -9.83 -6.89 8.77
C LYS A 78 -8.74 -5.87 9.12
N LYS A 79 -7.72 -5.76 8.28
CA LYS A 79 -6.67 -4.74 8.36
C LYS A 79 -6.77 -3.86 7.13
N THR A 80 -6.89 -2.56 7.33
CA THR A 80 -6.72 -1.56 6.27
C THR A 80 -5.24 -1.47 5.94
N ALA A 81 -4.71 -2.48 5.25
CA ALA A 81 -3.33 -2.44 4.83
C ALA A 81 -3.13 -1.23 3.91
N GLU A 82 -2.20 -0.33 4.23
CA GLU A 82 -1.83 0.77 3.36
C GLU A 82 -1.34 0.24 2.00
N VAL A 83 -1.49 1.07 0.96
CA VAL A 83 -1.09 0.68 -0.40
C VAL A 83 0.43 0.47 -0.40
N GLY A 84 0.86 -0.76 -0.68
CA GLY A 84 2.28 -1.13 -0.63
C GLY A 84 2.76 -1.74 0.69
N GLU A 85 1.89 -1.99 1.67
CA GLU A 85 2.26 -2.79 2.86
C GLU A 85 2.60 -4.25 2.51
N SER A 86 1.97 -4.80 1.48
CA SER A 86 2.38 -6.10 0.95
C SER A 86 3.61 -5.92 0.09
N GLU A 87 4.77 -6.20 0.67
CA GLU A 87 6.07 -6.08 -0.02
C GLU A 87 6.21 -7.05 -1.20
N PHE A 88 5.43 -8.12 -1.21
CA PHE A 88 5.44 -9.13 -2.24
C PHE A 88 4.09 -9.11 -2.97
N MET A 89 4.11 -8.70 -4.23
CA MET A 89 2.92 -8.58 -5.07
C MET A 89 3.29 -8.72 -6.54
N GLU A 90 2.46 -9.43 -7.30
CA GLU A 90 2.61 -9.63 -8.73
C GLU A 90 1.31 -9.29 -9.46
N PHE A 91 1.46 -8.62 -10.60
CA PHE A 91 0.35 -8.27 -11.48
C PHE A 91 0.30 -9.29 -12.61
N GLY A 92 -0.74 -10.11 -12.61
CA GLY A 92 -1.01 -11.11 -13.63
C GLY A 92 -2.15 -10.68 -14.55
N TYR A 93 -2.32 -11.42 -15.64
CA TYR A 93 -3.49 -11.35 -16.49
C TYR A 93 -4.08 -12.75 -16.63
N PHE A 94 -5.39 -12.83 -16.82
CA PHE A 94 -6.05 -14.09 -17.11
C PHE A 94 -5.75 -14.51 -18.56
N ALA A 95 -5.11 -15.67 -18.74
CA ALA A 95 -4.68 -16.14 -20.06
C ALA A 95 -5.86 -16.56 -20.96
N ASP A 96 -6.94 -17.06 -20.36
CA ASP A 96 -8.06 -17.70 -21.07
C ASP A 96 -9.40 -16.96 -20.88
N VAL A 97 -9.35 -15.63 -20.93
CA VAL A 97 -10.58 -14.85 -21.05
C VAL A 97 -10.97 -14.90 -22.53
N GLY A 98 -12.08 -15.57 -22.85
CA GLY A 98 -12.76 -15.52 -24.15
C GLY A 98 -13.20 -14.10 -24.57
N ARG A 99 -12.68 -13.06 -23.91
CA ARG A 99 -12.82 -11.66 -24.28
C ARG A 99 -12.10 -11.40 -25.60
N ASN A 100 -12.81 -10.72 -26.48
CA ASN A 100 -12.33 -10.25 -27.77
C ASN A 100 -11.00 -9.48 -27.58
N LYS A 101 -10.00 -9.72 -28.43
CA LYS A 101 -8.67 -9.07 -28.33
C LYS A 101 -8.74 -7.54 -28.24
N ARG A 102 -9.77 -6.94 -28.85
CA ARG A 102 -10.03 -5.48 -28.84
C ARG A 102 -10.50 -4.93 -27.50
N ARG A 103 -10.96 -5.78 -26.58
CA ARG A 103 -11.44 -5.39 -25.23
C ARG A 103 -10.48 -5.85 -24.13
N ARG A 104 -9.20 -6.06 -24.48
CA ARG A 104 -8.13 -6.40 -23.53
C ARG A 104 -7.43 -5.11 -23.14
N TYR A 105 -7.70 -4.64 -21.93
CA TYR A 105 -7.07 -3.43 -21.39
C TYR A 105 -5.79 -3.77 -20.65
N LYS A 106 -4.92 -2.77 -20.54
CA LYS A 106 -3.65 -2.87 -19.83
C LYS A 106 -3.85 -2.81 -18.31
N SER A 107 -4.82 -2.02 -17.87
CA SER A 107 -5.18 -1.82 -16.46
C SER A 107 -6.64 -2.23 -16.24
N PHE A 108 -6.93 -2.69 -15.02
CA PHE A 108 -8.31 -2.92 -14.63
C PHE A 108 -9.09 -1.60 -14.52
N ALA A 109 -8.42 -0.47 -14.23
CA ALA A 109 -9.09 0.82 -14.14
C ALA A 109 -9.65 1.24 -15.50
N ASP A 110 -8.87 1.03 -16.57
CA ASP A 110 -9.28 1.30 -17.94
C ASP A 110 -10.44 0.39 -18.37
N GLU A 111 -10.34 -0.91 -18.05
CA GLU A 111 -11.42 -1.87 -18.29
C GLU A 111 -12.73 -1.41 -17.62
N TRP A 112 -12.63 -0.97 -16.37
CA TRP A 112 -13.79 -0.58 -15.59
C TRP A 112 -14.47 0.68 -16.12
N ILE A 113 -13.69 1.68 -16.53
CA ILE A 113 -14.20 2.93 -17.12
C ILE A 113 -14.97 2.64 -18.40
N GLU A 114 -14.47 1.74 -19.24
CA GLU A 114 -15.12 1.43 -20.52
C GLU A 114 -16.33 0.49 -20.36
N GLU A 115 -16.32 -0.43 -19.40
CA GLU A 115 -17.48 -1.28 -19.10
C GLU A 115 -18.65 -0.48 -18.47
N ASN A 116 -18.36 0.64 -17.80
CA ASN A 116 -19.36 1.44 -17.09
C ASN A 116 -19.33 2.94 -17.46
N PRO A 117 -19.79 3.34 -18.65
CA PRO A 117 -19.76 4.75 -19.07
C PRO A 117 -20.65 5.67 -18.21
N GLN A 118 -21.69 5.13 -17.56
CA GLN A 118 -22.56 5.88 -16.65
C GLN A 118 -21.96 6.04 -15.23
N PHE A 119 -20.81 5.43 -14.99
CA PHE A 119 -20.20 5.35 -13.68
C PHE A 119 -19.81 6.70 -13.12
N GLU A 120 -19.31 7.61 -13.95
CA GLU A 120 -18.94 8.96 -13.54
C GLU A 120 -20.14 9.71 -12.94
N GLU A 121 -21.32 9.60 -13.55
CA GLU A 121 -22.54 10.20 -13.03
C GLU A 121 -23.01 9.55 -11.72
N VAL A 122 -22.92 8.23 -11.61
CA VAL A 122 -23.31 7.49 -10.41
C VAL A 122 -22.38 7.82 -9.24
N ILE A 123 -21.06 7.86 -9.49
CA ILE A 123 -20.07 8.28 -8.50
C ILE A 123 -20.34 9.71 -8.06
N THR A 124 -20.48 10.66 -8.99
CA THR A 124 -20.66 12.07 -8.62
C THR A 124 -21.94 12.27 -7.80
N LYS A 125 -23.04 11.61 -8.16
CA LYS A 125 -24.28 11.60 -7.36
C LYS A 125 -24.06 10.99 -5.98
N ARG A 126 -23.37 9.84 -5.88
CA ARG A 126 -23.10 9.15 -4.61
C ARG A 126 -22.13 9.92 -3.70
N ILE A 127 -21.03 10.45 -4.23
CA ILE A 127 -20.07 11.28 -3.50
C ILE A 127 -20.78 12.51 -2.94
N LYS A 128 -21.59 13.20 -3.75
CA LYS A 128 -22.38 14.35 -3.29
C LYS A 128 -23.36 13.97 -2.17
N ARG A 129 -24.00 12.80 -2.26
CA ARG A 129 -24.91 12.31 -1.21
C ARG A 129 -24.16 11.97 0.07
N ASN A 130 -23.08 11.19 -0.02
CA ASN A 130 -22.31 10.75 1.14
C ASN A 130 -21.59 11.91 1.84
N THR A 131 -21.08 12.89 1.11
CA THR A 131 -20.47 14.09 1.70
C THR A 131 -21.50 14.90 2.48
N LYS A 132 -22.70 15.12 1.93
CA LYS A 132 -23.80 15.79 2.65
C LYS A 132 -24.20 15.04 3.92
N VAL A 133 -24.37 13.72 3.83
CA VAL A 133 -24.71 12.88 5.00
C VAL A 133 -23.61 12.94 6.06
N ASN A 134 -22.34 12.87 5.66
CA ASN A 134 -21.19 12.97 6.57
C ASN A 134 -21.04 14.35 7.22
N GLN A 135 -21.35 15.43 6.50
CA GLN A 135 -21.38 16.77 7.08
C GLN A 135 -22.53 16.92 8.09
N ALA A 136 -23.72 16.41 7.75
CA ALA A 136 -24.86 16.42 8.66
C ALA A 136 -24.60 15.59 9.93
N SER A 137 -23.98 14.41 9.80
CA SER A 137 -23.65 13.57 10.96
C SER A 137 -22.57 14.20 11.85
N LYS A 138 -21.52 14.79 11.27
CA LYS A 138 -20.48 15.51 12.01
C LYS A 138 -21.04 16.72 12.75
N THR A 139 -21.88 17.52 12.10
CA THR A 139 -22.50 18.70 12.74
C THR A 139 -23.47 18.29 13.85
N ALA A 140 -24.26 17.22 13.66
CA ALA A 140 -25.12 16.67 14.70
C ALA A 140 -24.31 16.14 15.90
N ALA A 141 -23.21 15.42 15.64
CA ALA A 141 -22.30 14.93 16.68
C ALA A 141 -21.66 16.09 17.46
N ALA A 142 -21.19 17.13 16.76
CA ALA A 142 -20.62 18.33 17.38
C ALA A 142 -21.63 19.07 18.27
N LYS A 143 -22.89 19.21 17.81
CA LYS A 143 -23.98 19.79 18.62
C LYS A 143 -24.25 18.96 19.88
N LYS A 144 -24.34 17.62 19.75
CA LYS A 144 -24.52 16.73 20.90
C LYS A 144 -23.36 16.84 21.90
N ALA A 145 -22.12 16.86 21.41
CA ALA A 145 -20.93 17.02 22.23
C ALA A 145 -20.90 18.39 22.95
N ALA A 146 -21.28 19.48 22.27
CA ALA A 146 -21.37 20.81 22.86
C ALA A 146 -22.41 20.87 23.98
N ILE A 147 -23.59 20.26 23.78
CA ILE A 147 -24.64 20.19 24.82
C ILE A 147 -24.16 19.36 26.02
N GLN A 148 -23.51 18.22 25.79
CA GLN A 148 -22.95 17.41 26.87
C GLN A 148 -21.84 18.16 27.64
N ALA A 149 -20.98 18.90 26.94
CA ALA A 149 -19.95 19.72 27.55
C ALA A 149 -20.55 20.88 28.38
N ALA A 150 -21.61 21.52 27.90
CA ALA A 150 -22.34 22.55 28.64
C ALA A 150 -22.96 21.98 29.94
N LYS A 151 -23.68 20.86 29.84
CA LYS A 151 -24.24 20.14 31.00
C LYS A 151 -23.16 19.69 31.99
N ALA A 152 -21.99 19.28 31.50
CA ALA A 152 -20.87 18.90 32.37
C ALA A 152 -20.27 20.11 33.11
N LYS A 153 -20.19 21.28 32.46
CA LYS A 153 -19.78 22.54 33.09
C LYS A 153 -20.79 22.97 34.15
N GLU A 154 -22.09 22.95 33.84
CA GLU A 154 -23.16 23.26 34.79
C GLU A 154 -23.12 22.35 36.03
N LYS A 155 -22.97 21.03 35.84
CA LYS A 155 -22.80 20.08 36.95
C LYS A 155 -21.55 20.35 37.80
N LYS A 156 -20.46 20.84 37.19
CA LYS A 156 -19.25 21.22 37.95
C LYS A 156 -19.45 22.52 38.74
N VAL A 157 -20.19 23.48 38.17
CA VAL A 157 -20.51 24.75 38.84
C VAL A 157 -21.49 24.53 40.00
N SER A 158 -22.51 23.69 39.83
CA SER A 158 -23.47 23.37 40.90
C SER A 158 -22.81 22.63 42.07
N LYS A 159 -21.92 21.65 41.79
CA LYS A 159 -21.11 20.97 42.82
C LYS A 159 -20.16 21.90 43.59
N ARG A 160 -19.71 23.00 42.97
CA ARG A 160 -18.85 24.00 43.63
C ARG A 160 -19.65 24.93 44.53
N ARG A 161 -20.85 25.37 44.10
CA ARG A 161 -21.74 26.20 44.93
C ARG A 161 -22.26 25.43 46.16
N SER A 162 -22.64 24.16 46.00
CA SER A 162 -23.13 23.35 47.13
C SER A 162 -22.08 23.06 48.22
N LYS A 163 -20.78 23.29 47.96
CA LYS A 163 -19.72 23.20 48.97
C LYS A 163 -19.43 24.54 49.65
N HIS A 164 -19.76 25.66 49.00
CA HIS A 164 -19.51 27.00 49.54
C HIS A 164 -20.63 27.45 50.47
N ASP A 165 -21.87 26.97 50.27
CA ASP A 165 -23.01 27.30 51.14
C ASP A 165 -23.12 26.40 52.40
N MET A 166 -22.15 25.50 52.63
CA MET A 166 -22.11 24.63 53.82
C MET A 166 -21.01 25.03 54.82
N PHE A 167 -20.45 26.24 54.69
CA PHE A 167 -19.53 26.85 55.66
C PHE A 167 -19.94 28.28 55.97
#